data_AF-A0A7W0VI62-F1
#
_entry.id   AF-A0A7W0VI62-F1
#
_cell.length_a   1.000
_cell.length_b   1.000
_cell.length_c   1.000
_cell.angle_alpha   90.00
_cell.angle_beta   90.00
_cell.angle_gamma   90.00
#
_symmetry.space_group_name_H-M   'P 1'
#
loop_
_entity.id
_entity.type
_entity.pdbx_description
1 polymer ?
#
loop_
_entity_poly.entity_id
_entity_poly.type
_entity_poly.pdbx_seq_one_letter_code
_entity_poly.pdbx_strand_id
1 'polypeptide(L)'
;MSRNLHPTEGARFLLERTTEQDTRATYRASVYTRDSVFTAVATVDEDGTAELGPTGAPGDLDERMRTIAKLLARDATRRRDDGLVVWPVRILRWRK
;
A
#
# COMPACT_ATOMS: atom_id res chain seq x y z
N MET A 1 17.43 -2.49 10.30
CA MET A 1 16.90 -3.83 10.61
C MET A 1 16.02 -4.30 9.45
N SER A 2 16.48 -5.19 8.58
CA SER A 2 15.62 -5.79 7.55
C SER A 2 15.17 -7.18 8.03
N ARG A 3 13.98 -7.25 8.63
CA ARG A 3 13.30 -8.52 8.91
C ARG A 3 12.83 -9.07 7.57
N ASN A 4 13.34 -10.24 7.20
CA ASN A 4 13.14 -10.94 5.94
C ASN A 4 11.75 -10.69 5.34
N LEU A 5 11.64 -9.83 4.31
CA LEU A 5 10.37 -9.40 3.71
C LEU A 5 9.83 -10.39 2.67
N HIS A 6 10.68 -11.30 2.18
CA HIS A 6 10.27 -12.39 1.31
C HIS A 6 9.58 -13.48 2.14
N PRO A 7 8.30 -13.76 1.91
CA PRO A 7 7.66 -14.89 2.55
C PRO A 7 8.12 -16.21 1.89
N THR A 8 8.11 -17.29 2.66
CA THR A 8 8.35 -18.64 2.11
C THR A 8 7.16 -19.15 1.28
N GLU A 9 5.95 -18.66 1.58
CA GLU A 9 4.69 -18.96 0.89
C GLU A 9 3.80 -17.70 0.79
N GLY A 10 3.02 -17.60 -0.29
CA GLY A 10 2.10 -16.50 -0.53
C GLY A 10 2.81 -15.19 -0.91
N ALA A 11 2.27 -14.06 -0.43
CA ALA A 11 2.79 -12.73 -0.75
C ALA A 11 2.68 -11.74 0.42
N ARG A 12 3.60 -10.78 0.47
CA ARG A 12 3.54 -9.63 1.38
C ARG A 12 3.40 -8.34 0.61
N PHE A 13 2.46 -7.52 1.05
CA PHE A 13 2.14 -6.23 0.46
C PHE A 13 2.62 -5.14 1.41
N LEU A 14 3.42 -4.23 0.89
CA LEU A 14 4.01 -3.13 1.62
C LEU A 14 3.66 -1.82 0.92
N LEU A 15 3.13 -0.86 1.66
CA LEU A 15 3.05 0.54 1.25
C LEU A 15 3.93 1.33 2.20
N GLU A 16 4.94 2.02 1.66
CA GLU A 16 5.80 2.93 2.41
C GLU A 16 5.58 4.34 1.90
N ARG A 17 5.11 5.21 2.79
CA ARG A 17 4.81 6.59 2.44
C ARG A 17 6.10 7.29 2.08
N THR A 18 6.12 7.88 0.89
CA THR A 18 7.26 8.64 0.36
C THR A 18 7.03 10.13 0.55
N THR A 19 5.79 10.59 0.32
CA THR A 19 5.40 11.99 0.42
C THR A 19 3.98 12.08 0.95
N GLU A 20 3.68 13.16 1.65
CA GLU A 20 2.37 13.56 2.14
C GLU A 20 2.20 15.05 1.84
N GLN A 21 1.04 15.42 1.27
CA GLN A 21 0.68 16.79 0.91
C GLN A 21 -0.80 16.97 1.16
N ASP A 22 -1.16 17.79 2.16
CA ASP A 22 -2.54 18.10 2.52
C ASP A 22 -3.44 16.86 2.53
N THR A 23 -4.29 16.72 1.51
CA THR A 23 -5.30 15.66 1.35
C THR A 23 -4.80 14.44 0.58
N ARG A 24 -3.50 14.33 0.33
CA ARG A 24 -2.93 13.29 -0.54
C ARG A 24 -1.66 12.71 0.04
N ALA A 25 -1.45 11.43 -0.20
CA ALA A 25 -0.19 10.77 0.09
C ALA A 25 0.28 9.86 -1.05
N THR A 26 1.58 9.83 -1.26
CA THR A 26 2.24 8.98 -2.26
C THR A 26 3.05 7.90 -1.56
N TYR A 27 2.88 6.66 -2.00
CA TYR A 27 3.51 5.48 -1.43
C TYR A 27 4.34 4.76 -2.48
N ARG A 28 5.47 4.19 -2.03
CA ARG A 28 6.10 3.07 -2.71
C ARG A 28 5.30 1.81 -2.34
N ALA A 29 4.65 1.22 -3.34
CA ALA A 29 3.98 -0.06 -3.22
C ALA A 29 4.97 -1.17 -3.57
N SER A 30 5.05 -2.22 -2.75
CA SER A 30 5.90 -3.38 -3.00
C SER A 30 5.15 -4.67 -2.70
N VAL A 31 5.20 -5.62 -3.63
CA VAL A 31 4.70 -6.97 -3.47
C VAL A 31 5.90 -7.91 -3.42
N TYR A 32 6.13 -8.50 -2.25
CA TYR A 32 7.17 -9.50 -2.05
C TYR A 32 6.54 -10.89 -2.19
N THR A 33 7.03 -11.67 -3.13
CA THR A 33 6.80 -13.11 -3.20
C THR A 33 8.03 -13.85 -2.71
N ARG A 34 8.01 -15.18 -2.74
CA ARG A 34 9.19 -15.99 -2.47
C ARG A 34 10.37 -15.59 -3.38
N ASP A 35 10.09 -15.45 -4.67
CA ASP A 35 11.12 -15.37 -5.70
C ASP A 35 11.34 -13.96 -6.26
N SER A 36 10.38 -13.04 -6.07
CA SER A 36 10.37 -11.74 -6.73
C SER A 36 9.90 -10.61 -5.83
N VAL A 37 10.29 -9.38 -6.20
CA VAL A 37 9.69 -8.14 -5.69
C VAL A 37 9.16 -7.33 -6.86
N PHE A 38 7.91 -6.94 -6.77
CA PHE A 38 7.26 -6.05 -7.72
C PHE A 38 7.04 -4.70 -7.06
N THR A 39 7.37 -3.61 -7.73
CA THR A 39 7.29 -2.26 -7.15
C THR A 39 6.50 -1.32 -8.05
N ALA A 40 5.65 -0.49 -7.45
CA ALA A 40 4.93 0.58 -8.12
C ALA A 40 4.84 1.82 -7.23
N VAL A 41 4.35 2.90 -7.81
CA VAL A 41 3.90 4.08 -7.08
C VAL A 41 2.39 3.99 -6.89
N ALA A 42 1.93 4.25 -5.67
CA ALA A 42 0.53 4.41 -5.35
C ALA A 42 0.27 5.83 -4.85
N THR A 43 -0.81 6.45 -5.31
CA THR A 43 -1.28 7.75 -4.83
C THR A 43 -2.66 7.53 -4.22
N VAL A 44 -2.89 8.06 -3.02
CA VAL A 44 -4.17 8.01 -2.31
C VAL A 44 -4.60 9.40 -1.90
N ASP A 45 -5.90 9.64 -1.97
CA ASP A 45 -6.52 10.93 -1.64
C ASP A 45 -7.62 10.74 -0.58
N GLU A 46 -7.92 11.80 0.17
CA GLU A 46 -8.90 11.76 1.26
C GLU A 46 -10.33 11.57 0.78
N ASP A 47 -10.61 11.87 -0.49
CA ASP A 47 -11.90 11.59 -1.13
C ASP A 47 -12.15 10.08 -1.34
N GLY A 48 -11.19 9.23 -0.99
CA GLY A 48 -11.26 7.78 -1.12
C GLY A 48 -10.75 7.24 -2.46
N THR A 49 -10.23 8.10 -3.33
CA THR A 49 -9.59 7.70 -4.59
C THR A 49 -8.19 7.14 -4.35
N ALA A 50 -7.82 6.16 -5.16
CA ALA A 50 -6.51 5.54 -5.13
C ALA A 50 -6.08 5.16 -6.54
N GLU A 51 -4.88 5.57 -6.92
CA GLU A 51 -4.24 5.20 -8.18
C GLU A 51 -3.02 4.34 -7.89
N LEU A 52 -2.82 3.30 -8.69
CA LEU A 52 -1.66 2.43 -8.63
C LEU A 52 -1.07 2.31 -10.03
N GLY A 53 0.19 2.70 -10.17
CA GLY A 53 0.97 2.49 -11.38
C GLY A 53 1.16 1.00 -11.69
N PRO A 54 1.69 0.65 -12.86
CA PRO A 54 1.91 -0.75 -13.24
C PRO A 54 2.90 -1.41 -12.27
N THR A 55 2.47 -2.46 -11.56
CA THR A 55 3.34 -3.21 -10.64
C THR A 55 4.22 -4.24 -11.35
N GLY A 56 3.74 -4.79 -12.47
CA GLY A 56 4.32 -5.97 -13.12
C GLY A 56 4.09 -7.27 -12.35
N ALA A 57 3.29 -7.24 -11.26
CA ALA A 57 2.92 -8.43 -10.50
C ALA A 57 1.85 -9.26 -11.26
N PRO A 58 1.72 -10.56 -10.94
CA PRO A 58 0.56 -11.35 -11.32
C PRO A 58 -0.76 -10.63 -11.00
N GLY A 59 -1.78 -10.80 -11.86
CA GLY A 59 -3.00 -10.00 -11.83
C GLY A 59 -3.72 -10.01 -10.48
N ASP A 60 -3.78 -11.17 -9.81
CA ASP A 60 -4.42 -11.30 -8.50
C ASP A 60 -3.66 -10.53 -7.39
N LEU A 61 -2.34 -10.43 -7.49
CA LEU A 61 -1.51 -9.64 -6.57
C LEU A 61 -1.62 -8.14 -6.87
N ASP A 62 -1.68 -7.74 -8.15
CA ASP A 62 -1.91 -6.35 -8.54
C ASP A 62 -3.28 -5.86 -8.04
N GLU A 63 -4.34 -6.61 -8.30
CA GLU A 63 -5.70 -6.30 -7.83
C GLU A 63 -5.76 -6.20 -6.30
N ARG A 64 -5.04 -7.08 -5.59
CA ARG A 64 -4.96 -7.03 -4.13
C ARG A 64 -4.25 -5.78 -3.65
N MET A 65 -3.15 -5.38 -4.28
CA MET A 65 -2.46 -4.13 -3.95
C MET A 65 -3.36 -2.91 -4.20
N ARG A 66 -4.09 -2.87 -5.32
CA ARG A 66 -5.09 -1.82 -5.60
C ARG A 66 -6.15 -1.74 -4.51
N THR A 67 -6.65 -2.90 -4.08
CA THR A 67 -7.64 -2.99 -3.00
C THR A 67 -7.08 -2.42 -1.69
N ILE A 68 -5.84 -2.74 -1.33
CA ILE A 68 -5.20 -2.20 -0.12
C ILE A 68 -5.07 -0.68 -0.20
N ALA A 69 -4.61 -0.15 -1.33
CA ALA A 69 -4.50 1.31 -1.54
C ALA A 69 -5.86 2.01 -1.46
N LYS A 70 -6.91 1.42 -2.05
CA LYS A 70 -8.28 1.96 -1.98
C LYS A 70 -8.85 1.93 -0.55
N LEU A 71 -8.61 0.86 0.22
CA LEU A 71 -9.03 0.80 1.61
C LEU A 71 -8.32 1.85 2.47
N LEU A 72 -7.04 2.09 2.20
CA LEU A 72 -6.30 3.16 2.85
C LEU A 72 -6.92 4.54 2.57
N ALA A 73 -7.19 4.86 1.31
CA ALA A 73 -7.83 6.12 0.91
C ALA A 73 -9.18 6.32 1.61
N ARG A 74 -10.04 5.28 1.60
CA ARG A 74 -11.38 5.36 2.21
C ARG A 74 -11.36 5.52 3.74
N ASP A 75 -10.29 5.09 4.40
CA ASP A 75 -10.15 5.20 5.85
C ASP A 75 -9.68 6.60 6.29
N ALA A 76 -9.25 7.45 5.35
CA ALA A 76 -8.61 8.73 5.62
C ALA A 76 -9.52 9.71 6.37
N THR A 77 -10.73 9.95 5.86
CA THR A 77 -11.70 10.87 6.48
C THR A 77 -12.03 10.45 7.90
N ARG A 78 -12.35 9.16 8.10
CA ARG A 78 -12.63 8.62 9.43
C ARG A 78 -11.45 8.82 10.38
N ARG A 79 -10.21 8.56 9.93
CA ARG A 79 -9.01 8.78 10.75
C ARG A 79 -8.83 10.25 11.15
N ARG A 80 -9.11 11.19 10.26
CA ARG A 80 -9.06 12.62 10.58
C ARG A 80 -10.09 12.98 11.63
N ASP A 81 -11.33 12.53 11.44
CA ASP A 81 -12.42 12.78 12.38
C ASP A 81 -12.12 12.19 13.76
N ASP A 82 -11.44 11.04 13.79
CA ASP A 82 -10.97 10.37 15.01
C ASP A 82 -9.69 11.02 15.60
N GLY A 83 -9.13 12.08 15.00
CA GLY A 83 -7.90 12.74 15.44
C GLY A 83 -6.63 11.88 15.30
N LEU A 84 -6.67 10.86 14.43
CA LEU A 84 -5.58 9.93 14.18
C LEU A 84 -4.70 10.40 13.01
N VAL A 85 -3.51 9.79 12.90
CA VAL A 85 -2.67 9.94 11.71
C VAL A 85 -3.43 9.37 10.49
N VAL A 86 -3.81 10.27 9.58
CA VAL A 86 -4.57 9.99 8.36
C VAL A 86 -3.81 8.99 7.48
N TRP A 87 -2.56 9.32 7.20
CA TRP A 87 -1.69 8.56 6.32
C TRP A 87 -0.64 7.79 7.14
N PRO A 88 -0.70 6.46 7.28
CA PRO A 88 0.33 5.72 7.99
C PRO A 88 1.67 5.79 7.26
N VAL A 89 2.77 5.94 7.99
CA VAL A 89 4.12 5.90 7.39
C VAL A 89 4.39 4.58 6.66
N ARG A 90 3.88 3.47 7.21
CA ARG A 90 4.12 2.12 6.69
C ARG A 90 2.93 1.22 6.93
N ILE A 91 2.53 0.48 5.89
CA ILE A 91 1.46 -0.51 5.94
C ILE A 91 2.01 -1.82 5.44
N LEU A 92 1.96 -2.86 6.28
CA LEU A 92 2.33 -4.22 5.92
C LEU A 92 1.09 -5.12 6.01
N ARG A 93 0.86 -5.93 4.97
CA ARG A 93 -0.18 -6.96 4.92
C ARG A 93 0.41 -8.27 4.42
N TRP A 94 -0.10 -9.37 4.94
CA TRP A 94 0.32 -10.71 4.56
C TRP A 94 -0.87 -11.47 3.96
N ARG A 95 -0.62 -12.18 2.85
CA ARG A 95 -1.46 -13.23 2.31
C ARG A 95 -0.69 -14.56 2.39
N LYS A 96 -1.28 -15.55 3.05
CA LYS A 96 -0.85 -16.95 2.93
C LYS A 96 -1.43 -17.54 1.65
#